data_AF-S6G705-F1
#
_entry.id   AF-S6G705-F1
#
_cell.length_a   1.000
_cell.length_b   1.000
_cell.length_c   1.000
_cell.angle_alpha   90.00
_cell.angle_beta   90.00
_cell.angle_gamma   90.00
#
_symmetry.space_group_name_H-M   'P 1'
#
loop_
_entity.id
_entity.type
_entity.pdbx_description
1 polymer ?
#
loop_
_entity_poly.entity_id
_entity_poly.type
_entity_poly.pdbx_seq_one_letter_code
_entity_poly.pdbx_strand_id
1 'polypeptide(L)' 'MNNEQKSYDELMQEIQEDTKKISSNDISLEEAMKIFEESIQKIKIAKEKLTEYKGKITKVLNDGELEEFNQ' A
#
# COMPACT_ATOMS: atom_id res chain seq x y z
N MET A 1 5.35 12.47 5.58
CA MET A 1 5.80 11.83 4.32
C MET A 1 4.57 11.54 3.48
N ASN A 2 4.60 11.83 2.17
CA ASN A 2 3.42 11.72 1.32
C ASN A 2 3.25 10.27 0.83
N ASN A 3 2.54 9.45 1.61
CA ASN A 3 2.33 8.02 1.31
C ASN A 3 1.47 7.79 0.04
N GLU A 4 0.76 8.82 -0.44
CA GLU A 4 -0.10 8.74 -1.62
C GLU A 4 0.68 8.42 -2.91
N GLN A 5 1.95 8.84 -2.99
CA GLN A 5 2.82 8.62 -4.16
C GLN A 5 3.46 7.23 -4.23
N LYS A 6 3.46 6.47 -3.12
CA LYS A 6 4.12 5.15 -3.05
C LYS A 6 3.32 4.09 -3.82
N SER A 7 3.96 3.07 -4.35
CA SER A 7 3.31 1.89 -4.91
C SER A 7 2.75 0.98 -3.82
N TYR A 8 1.91 0.01 -4.21
CA TYR A 8 1.45 -1.03 -3.28
C TYR A 8 2.62 -1.79 -2.65
N ASP A 9 3.61 -2.19 -3.46
CA ASP A 9 4.74 -3.01 -3.01
C ASP A 9 5.64 -2.23 -2.03
N GLU A 10 5.91 -0.95 -2.31
CA GLU A 10 6.67 -0.08 -1.38
C GLU A 10 5.94 0.08 -0.04
N LEU A 11 4.62 0.28 -0.05
CA LEU A 11 3.83 0.36 1.17
C LEU A 11 3.90 -0.96 1.96
N MET A 12 3.82 -2.10 1.28
CA MET A 12 3.91 -3.41 1.91
C MET A 12 5.29 -3.68 2.50
N GLN A 13 6.36 -3.27 1.82
CA GLN A 13 7.72 -3.39 2.34
C GLN A 13 7.88 -2.56 3.63
N GLU A 14 7.39 -1.33 3.64
CA GLU A 14 7.46 -0.48 4.84
C GLU A 14 6.64 -1.04 6.01
N ILE A 15 5.44 -1.58 5.74
CA ILE A 15 4.61 -2.24 6.78
C ILE A 15 5.36 -3.44 7.39
N GLN A 16 6.07 -4.22 6.57
CA GLN A 16 6.89 -5.34 7.04
C GLN A 16 8.08 -4.88 7.88
N GLU A 17 8.72 -3.77 7.51
CA GLU A 17 9.80 -3.17 8.31
C GLU A 17 9.28 -2.62 9.64
N ASP A 18 8.12 -1.98 9.63
CA ASP A 18 7.48 -1.43 10.83
C ASP A 18 7.06 -2.53 11.80
N THR A 19 6.51 -3.65 11.32
CA THR A 19 6.21 -4.82 12.17
C THR A 19 7.46 -5.44 12.79
N LYS A 20 8.59 -5.49 12.06
CA LYS A 20 9.88 -5.92 12.63
C LYS A 20 10.34 -4.98 13.74
N LYS A 21 10.22 -3.66 13.56
CA LYS A 21 10.59 -2.66 14.58
C LYS A 21 9.73 -2.78 15.83
N ILE A 22 8.41 -2.92 15.69
CA ILE A 22 7.49 -3.12 16.81
C ILE A 22 7.84 -4.40 17.60
N SER A 23 8.28 -5.46 16.91
CA SER A 23 8.68 -6.72 17.56
C SER A 23 10.08 -6.72 18.19
N SER A 24 10.82 -5.62 18.05
CA SER A 24 12.17 -5.51 18.62
C SER A 24 12.11 -5.19 20.12
N ASN A 25 13.12 -5.64 20.88
CA ASN A 25 13.21 -5.35 22.32
C ASN A 25 13.70 -3.92 22.61
N ASP A 26 14.09 -3.16 21.59
CA ASP A 26 14.76 -1.86 21.71
C ASP A 26 13.82 -0.67 21.44
N ILE A 27 12.50 -0.89 21.38
CA ILE A 27 11.49 0.14 21.12
C ILE A 27 10.67 0.45 22.37
N SER A 28 10.40 1.73 22.62
CA SER A 28 9.47 2.12 23.69
C SER A 28 8.02 1.84 23.31
N LEU A 29 7.12 1.72 24.30
CA LEU A 29 5.69 1.55 24.05
C LEU A 29 5.10 2.71 23.23
N GLU A 30 5.54 3.95 23.51
CA GLU A 30 5.06 5.14 22.81
C GLU A 30 5.47 5.11 21.32
N GLU A 31 6.72 4.75 21.04
CA GLU A 31 7.19 4.59 19.67
C GLU A 31 6.47 3.43 18.95
N ALA A 32 6.26 2.30 19.64
CA ALA A 32 5.53 1.17 19.09
C ALA A 32 4.09 1.55 18.71
N MET A 33 3.39 2.31 19.57
CA MET A 33 2.05 2.82 19.31
C MET A 33 2.03 3.75 18.09
N LYS A 34 3.01 4.65 17.98
CA LYS A 34 3.12 5.57 16.83
C LYS A 34 3.35 4.81 15.52
N ILE A 35 4.29 3.85 15.50
CA ILE A 35 4.57 3.02 14.32
C ILE A 35 3.34 2.21 13.94
N PHE A 36 2.59 1.70 14.93
CA PHE A 36 1.36 0.96 14.70
C PHE A 36 0.29 1.84 14.01
N GLU A 37 0.03 3.05 14.53
CA GLU A 37 -0.92 3.98 13.92
C GLU A 37 -0.53 4.35 12.48
N GLU A 38 0.75 4.63 12.24
CA GLU A 38 1.28 4.91 10.90
C GLU A 38 1.12 3.70 9.96
N SER A 39 1.35 2.49 10.46
CA SER A 39 1.17 1.24 9.71
C SER A 39 -0.30 1.02 9.31
N ILE A 40 -1.25 1.35 10.18
CA ILE A 40 -2.69 1.27 9.86
C ILE A 40 -3.04 2.22 8.71
N GLN A 41 -2.47 3.43 8.68
CA GLN A 41 -2.67 4.36 7.56
C GLN A 41 -2.07 3.81 6.26
N LYS A 42 -0.86 3.22 6.31
CA LYS A 42 -0.24 2.57 5.13
C LYS A 42 -1.10 1.43 4.60
N ILE A 43 -1.66 0.59 5.49
CA ILE A 43 -2.55 -0.53 5.11
C ILE A 43 -3.80 -0.02 4.39
N LYS A 44 -4.39 1.09 4.88
CA LYS A 44 -5.56 1.70 4.24
C LYS A 44 -5.23 2.16 2.81
N ILE A 45 -4.12 2.85 2.62
CA ILE A 45 -3.67 3.32 1.29
C ILE A 45 -3.35 2.15 0.37
N ALA A 46 -2.69 1.11 0.88
CA ALA A 46 -2.38 -0.10 0.11
C ALA A 46 -3.67 -0.78 -0.40
N LYS A 47 -4.71 -0.86 0.44
CA LYS A 47 -6.03 -1.38 0.06
C LYS A 47 -6.71 -0.51 -1.01
N GLU A 48 -6.60 0.81 -0.91
CA GLU A 48 -7.12 1.74 -1.92
C GLU A 48 -6.42 1.53 -3.28
N LYS A 49 -5.09 1.34 -3.30
CA LYS A 49 -4.34 1.06 -4.53
C LYS A 49 -4.73 -0.26 -5.19
N LEU A 50 -4.92 -1.34 -4.42
CA LEU A 50 -5.44 -2.60 -4.98
C LEU A 50 -6.85 -2.43 -5.56
N THR A 51 -7.69 -1.62 -4.92
CA THR A 51 -9.04 -1.31 -5.42
C THR A 51 -8.96 -0.53 -6.73
N GLU A 52 -8.04 0.44 -6.84
CA GLU A 52 -7.78 1.20 -8.06
C GLU A 52 -7.29 0.28 -9.20
N TYR A 53 -6.32 -0.61 -8.92
CA TYR A 53 -5.81 -1.56 -9.92
C TYR A 53 -6.89 -2.50 -10.41
N LYS A 54 -7.72 -3.02 -9.51
CA LYS A 54 -8.89 -3.82 -9.88
C LYS A 54 -9.85 -3.03 -10.77
N GLY A 55 -10.10 -1.76 -10.45
CA GLY A 55 -10.93 -0.87 -11.27
C GLY A 55 -10.38 -0.69 -12.69
N LYS A 56 -9.07 -0.45 -12.82
CA LYS A 56 -8.39 -0.33 -14.12
C LYS A 56 -8.51 -1.62 -14.94
N ILE A 57 -8.23 -2.77 -14.35
CA ILE A 57 -8.37 -4.08 -15.02
C ILE A 57 -9.82 -4.32 -15.45
N THR A 58 -10.78 -4.08 -14.56
CA THR A 58 -12.21 -4.26 -14.85
C THR A 58 -12.66 -3.35 -15.99
N LYS A 59 -12.19 -2.10 -16.03
CA LYS A 59 -12.47 -1.18 -17.14
C LYS A 59 -11.93 -1.73 -18.47
N VAL A 60 -10.65 -2.14 -18.50
CA VAL A 60 -10.03 -2.74 -19.70
C VAL A 60 -10.78 -3.98 -20.19
N LEU A 61 -11.26 -4.84 -19.27
CA LEU A 61 -11.99 -6.05 -19.64
C LEU A 61 -13.43 -5.78 -20.11
N ASN A 62 -14.11 -4.80 -19.49
CA ASN A 62 -15.49 -4.43 -19.85
C ASN A 62 -15.55 -3.60 -21.14
N ASP A 63 -14.49 -2.83 -21.45
CA ASP A 63 -14.44 -2.00 -22.65
C ASP A 63 -14.29 -2.84 -23.93
N GLY A 64 -13.94 -4.14 -23.85
CA GLY A 64 -14.26 -5.19 -24.84
C GLY A 64 -13.66 -5.05 -26.25
N GLU A 65 -13.25 -3.86 -26.66
CA GLU A 65 -12.26 -3.62 -27.68
C GLU A 65 -10.91 -3.62 -26.97
N LEU A 66 -10.09 -4.62 -27.30
CA LEU A 66 -8.65 -4.42 -27.31
C LEU A 66 -8.41 -3.25 -28.28
N GLU A 67 -8.58 -2.00 -27.84
CA GLU A 67 -8.05 -0.87 -28.59
C GLU A 67 -6.58 -1.19 -28.75
N GLU A 68 -6.19 -1.41 -30.01
CA GLU A 68 -4.89 -1.90 -30.39
C GLU A 68 -3.84 -1.11 -29.61
N PHE A 69 -2.94 -1.83 -28.92
CA PHE A 69 -1.69 -1.25 -28.42
C PHE A 69 -0.83 -0.86 -29.65
N ASN A 70 -1.30 0.12 -30.42
CA ASN A 70 -0.58 0.67 -31.55
C ASN A 70 0.16 1.92 -31.07
N GLN A 71 1.45 1.69 -30.83
CA GLN A 71 2.62 2.59 -30.86
C GLN A 71 2.49 4.00 -30.28
#